data_AF-A0A8J7N679-F1
#
_entry.id   AF-A0A8J7N679-F1
#
_cell.length_a   1.000
_cell.length_b   1.000
_cell.length_c   1.000
_cell.angle_alpha   90.00
_cell.angle_beta   90.00
_cell.angle_gamma   90.00
#
_symmetry.space_group_name_H-M   'P 1'
#
loop_
_entity.id
_entity.type
_entity.pdbx_description
1 polymer ?
#
loop_
_entity_poly.entity_id
_entity_poly.type
_entity_poly.pdbx_seq_one_letter_code
_entity_poly.pdbx_strand_id
1 'polypeptide(L)'
;MAIIDATTGRVIGAEDGSAPGASGGDRAETLKANVARLLEAQVGPGNAVVEVSVETVTEAESIRERRIDPESRVAISTDVEDVSTSEQNGGDAGVTVASNLPDGAAASGSDKSQSQNSESRALTNFDLSETTREIERRPGAIKRLTVAVLINSSRGGAAGDPAALSDLRELVASAVGFDESRGDQITVKSMPFEPRPELGTAASQGMLDALRLDPLRLVQIGVLAVTALALGLFVVRPVLRSSRATEGEGRAFPLIDSRAVEATTIDGIATAAGPDGARMAAEASGGLPAVADPALAGLRRDALEESPVESLKRMIEERQPDTIEILRNWLEDDSIEETA
;
A
#
# COMPACT_ATOMS: atom_id res chain seq x y z
N MET A 1 11.95 11.24 -8.44
CA MET A 1 11.91 12.53 -9.18
C MET A 1 10.53 13.12 -8.94
N ALA A 2 10.45 14.17 -8.12
CA ALA A 2 9.16 14.64 -7.61
C ALA A 2 8.37 15.42 -8.67
N ILE A 3 7.07 15.16 -8.76
CA ILE A 3 6.11 15.85 -9.63
C ILE A 3 5.14 16.63 -8.73
N ILE A 4 5.02 17.94 -8.93
CA ILE A 4 4.11 18.78 -8.14
C ILE A 4 2.82 18.97 -8.93
N ASP A 5 1.67 18.60 -8.34
CA ASP A 5 0.37 18.91 -8.93
C ASP A 5 0.07 20.41 -8.76
N ALA A 6 0.06 21.13 -9.88
CA ALA A 6 -0.22 22.57 -9.94
C ALA A 6 -1.66 22.95 -9.49
N THR A 7 -2.57 21.98 -9.40
CA THR A 7 -3.96 22.18 -8.99
C THR A 7 -4.16 22.08 -7.48
N THR A 8 -3.42 21.18 -6.82
CA THR A 8 -3.57 20.90 -5.38
C THR A 8 -2.36 21.34 -4.54
N GLY A 9 -1.28 21.80 -5.17
CA GLY A 9 -0.01 22.12 -4.52
C GLY A 9 0.73 20.91 -3.95
N ARG A 10 0.19 19.69 -4.14
CA ARG A 10 0.70 18.47 -3.54
C ARG A 10 1.87 17.92 -4.34
N VAL A 11 2.98 17.67 -3.65
CA VAL A 11 4.13 16.93 -4.22
C VAL A 11 3.80 15.44 -4.23
N ILE A 12 3.88 14.82 -5.40
CA ILE A 12 3.74 13.37 -5.62
C ILE A 12 5.10 12.86 -6.11
N GLY A 13 5.71 11.94 -5.35
CA GLY A 13 7.10 11.52 -5.59
C GLY A 13 8.15 12.32 -4.79
N ALA A 14 7.72 13.07 -3.76
CA ALA A 14 8.52 13.21 -2.55
C ALA A 14 8.40 11.90 -1.77
N GLU A 15 9.22 10.92 -2.16
CA GLU A 15 9.41 9.68 -1.44
C GLU A 15 10.31 9.98 -0.24
N ASP A 16 9.72 10.41 0.88
CA ASP A 16 10.41 10.41 2.16
C ASP A 16 11.02 9.02 2.39
N GLY A 17 12.24 8.96 2.92
CA GLY A 17 13.16 7.79 2.88
C GLY A 17 12.68 6.48 3.54
N SER A 18 11.42 6.41 3.96
CA SER A 18 10.69 5.15 4.15
C SER A 18 10.56 4.41 2.81
N ALA A 19 11.58 3.60 2.48
CA ALA A 19 11.45 2.53 1.50
C ALA A 19 10.17 1.71 1.77
N PRO A 20 9.54 1.09 0.74
CA PRO A 20 8.31 0.31 0.90
C PRO A 20 8.56 -0.99 1.66
N GLY A 21 8.81 -0.89 2.98
CA GLY A 21 8.86 -1.98 3.92
C GLY A 21 7.46 -2.54 4.06
N ALA A 22 7.15 -3.57 3.26
CA ALA A 22 5.86 -4.23 3.11
C ALA A 22 4.99 -4.10 4.37
N SER A 23 3.87 -3.40 4.25
CA SER A 23 3.05 -3.00 5.38
C SER A 23 2.56 -4.22 6.18
N GLY A 24 2.11 -4.00 7.41
CA GLY A 24 1.48 -5.05 8.20
C GLY A 24 0.37 -5.78 7.42
N GLY A 25 -0.37 -5.04 6.57
CA GLY A 25 -1.36 -5.58 5.64
C GLY A 25 -0.77 -6.49 4.56
N ASP A 26 0.22 -6.02 3.78
CA ASP A 26 0.84 -6.79 2.69
C ASP A 26 1.43 -8.11 3.19
N ARG A 27 2.06 -8.08 4.37
CA ARG A 27 2.60 -9.26 5.06
C ARG A 27 1.49 -10.17 5.59
N ALA A 28 0.43 -9.62 6.19
CA ALA A 28 -0.71 -10.39 6.64
C ALA A 28 -1.42 -11.11 5.49
N GLU A 29 -1.63 -10.45 4.35
CA GLU A 29 -2.21 -11.05 3.15
C GLU A 29 -1.31 -12.14 2.56
N THR A 30 0.00 -11.90 2.49
CA THR A 30 0.98 -12.90 2.04
C THR A 30 0.97 -14.15 2.94
N LEU A 31 0.98 -13.97 4.28
CA LEU A 31 0.89 -15.07 5.24
C LEU A 31 -0.45 -15.80 5.13
N LYS A 32 -1.56 -15.07 5.03
CA LYS A 32 -2.92 -15.59 4.84
C LYS A 32 -3.03 -16.45 3.58
N ALA A 33 -2.50 -15.98 2.45
CA ALA A 33 -2.48 -16.72 1.19
C ALA A 33 -1.63 -18.00 1.27
N ASN A 34 -0.47 -17.95 1.93
CA ASN A 34 0.40 -19.11 2.12
C ASN A 34 -0.25 -20.16 3.03
N VAL A 35 -0.79 -19.75 4.18
CA VAL A 35 -1.47 -20.65 5.13
C VAL A 35 -2.76 -21.22 4.53
N ALA A 36 -3.54 -20.43 3.79
CA ALA A 36 -4.74 -20.90 3.11
C ALA A 36 -4.41 -22.03 2.11
N ARG A 37 -3.47 -21.80 1.17
CA ARG A 37 -3.04 -22.82 0.19
C ARG A 37 -2.56 -24.11 0.86
N LEU A 38 -1.83 -23.98 1.97
CA LEU A 38 -1.27 -25.11 2.72
C LEU A 38 -2.40 -25.93 3.38
N LEU A 39 -3.38 -25.27 3.99
CA LEU A 39 -4.55 -25.94 4.57
C LEU A 39 -5.47 -26.54 3.51
N GLU A 40 -5.69 -25.86 2.38
CA GLU A 40 -6.51 -26.36 1.27
C GLU A 40 -5.97 -27.67 0.67
N ALA A 41 -4.66 -27.92 0.73
CA ALA A 41 -4.07 -29.20 0.33
C ALA A 41 -4.50 -30.37 1.23
N GLN A 42 -4.85 -30.11 2.50
CA GLN A 42 -5.22 -31.12 3.50
C GLN A 42 -6.75 -31.22 3.73
N VAL A 43 -7.49 -30.11 3.64
CA VAL A 43 -8.96 -30.09 3.86
C VAL A 43 -9.77 -29.89 2.57
N GLY A 44 -9.12 -29.66 1.44
CA GLY A 44 -9.74 -29.34 0.15
C GLY A 44 -10.01 -27.83 -0.02
N PRO A 45 -10.13 -27.36 -1.28
CA PRO A 45 -10.34 -25.95 -1.59
C PRO A 45 -11.65 -25.42 -0.98
N GLY A 46 -11.61 -24.20 -0.43
CA GLY A 46 -12.76 -23.53 0.19
C GLY A 46 -13.27 -24.12 1.51
N ASN A 47 -12.67 -25.21 2.02
CA ASN A 47 -13.01 -25.81 3.33
C ASN A 47 -12.21 -25.22 4.51
N ALA A 48 -11.27 -24.32 4.25
CA ALA A 48 -10.58 -23.51 5.25
C ALA A 48 -10.91 -22.02 5.05
N VAL A 49 -11.06 -21.29 6.15
CA VAL A 49 -11.03 -19.82 6.18
C VAL A 49 -9.93 -19.43 7.14
N VAL A 50 -9.02 -18.57 6.67
CA VAL A 50 -7.85 -18.11 7.42
C VAL A 50 -7.91 -16.60 7.51
N GLU A 51 -7.77 -16.06 8.72
CA GLU A 51 -7.55 -14.64 8.96
C GLU A 51 -6.22 -14.46 9.71
N VAL A 52 -5.43 -13.49 9.26
CA VAL A 52 -4.12 -13.18 9.84
C VAL A 52 -4.07 -11.69 10.14
N SER A 53 -3.71 -11.34 11.36
CA SER A 53 -3.41 -9.97 11.77
C SER A 53 -1.94 -9.88 12.17
N VAL A 54 -1.22 -8.94 11.56
CA VAL A 54 0.20 -8.67 11.83
C VAL A 54 0.31 -7.26 12.41
N GLU A 55 0.65 -7.16 13.69
CA GLU A 55 1.08 -5.91 14.29
C GLU A 55 2.60 -5.75 14.04
N THR A 56 3.00 -4.62 13.47
CA THR A 56 4.41 -4.30 13.20
C THR A 56 4.93 -3.21 14.13
N VAL A 57 6.21 -3.28 14.48
CA VAL A 57 6.95 -2.19 15.13
C VAL A 57 7.04 -1.01 14.16
N THR A 58 6.42 0.12 14.48
CA THR A 58 6.43 1.34 13.64
C THR A 58 7.48 2.36 14.04
N GLU A 59 8.04 2.24 15.25
CA GLU A 59 9.14 3.05 15.74
C GLU A 59 10.48 2.64 15.11
N ALA A 60 11.36 3.64 14.93
CA ALA A 60 12.76 3.46 14.62
C ALA A 60 13.58 3.85 15.85
N GLU A 61 14.58 3.06 16.22
CA GLU A 61 15.38 3.29 17.43
C GLU A 61 16.86 3.12 17.11
N SER A 62 17.69 4.09 17.49
CA SER A 62 19.15 3.97 17.40
C SER A 62 19.75 3.94 18.80
N ILE A 63 20.34 2.81 19.16
CA ILE A 63 20.97 2.58 20.47
C ILE A 63 22.47 2.60 20.29
N ARG A 64 23.16 3.55 20.94
CA ARG A 64 24.63 3.63 20.97
C ARG A 64 25.16 3.24 22.35
N GLU A 65 25.54 1.98 22.50
CA GLU A 65 26.22 1.49 23.70
C GLU A 65 27.72 1.78 23.60
N ARG A 66 28.30 2.49 24.57
CA ARG A 66 29.76 2.61 24.72
C ARG A 66 30.21 1.84 25.95
N ARG A 67 31.01 0.79 25.76
CA ARG A 67 31.50 -0.08 26.83
C ARG A 67 33.01 0.07 26.96
N ILE A 68 33.48 0.54 28.11
CA ILE A 68 34.91 0.67 28.42
C ILE A 68 35.34 -0.58 29.20
N ASP A 69 36.45 -1.20 28.82
CA ASP A 69 37.06 -2.29 29.57
C ASP A 69 37.99 -1.74 30.67
N PRO A 70 37.67 -1.93 31.97
CA PRO A 70 38.48 -1.43 33.08
C PRO A 70 39.74 -2.25 33.35
N GLU A 71 39.92 -3.42 32.74
CA GLU A 71 41.14 -4.26 32.86
C GLU A 71 42.11 -4.00 31.70
N SER A 72 41.60 -3.58 30.53
CA SER A 72 42.39 -3.26 29.34
C SER A 72 43.07 -1.87 29.41
N ARG A 73 43.82 -1.61 30.48
CA ARG A 73 44.58 -0.35 30.67
C ARG A 73 45.99 -0.49 30.10
N VAL A 74 46.35 0.39 29.17
CA VAL A 74 47.70 0.46 28.60
C VAL A 74 48.26 1.85 28.83
N ALA A 75 49.44 1.98 29.42
CA ALA A 75 50.09 3.28 29.61
C ALA A 75 50.56 3.84 28.25
N ILE A 76 50.09 5.02 27.87
CA ILE A 76 50.46 5.73 26.63
C ILE A 76 51.73 6.56 26.86
N SER A 77 51.74 7.36 27.93
CA SER A 77 52.91 8.12 28.39
C SER A 77 53.08 7.94 29.90
N THR A 78 54.32 8.10 30.36
CA THR A 78 54.61 8.40 31.77
C THR A 78 55.61 9.53 31.78
N ASP A 79 55.15 10.69 32.21
CA ASP A 79 55.91 11.91 32.29
C ASP A 79 56.44 12.04 33.72
N VAL A 80 57.76 12.09 33.87
CA VAL A 80 58.47 12.12 35.17
C VAL A 80 59.17 13.46 35.33
N GLU A 81 58.82 14.19 36.39
CA GLU A 81 59.40 15.47 36.77
C GLU A 81 60.20 15.29 38.07
N ASP A 82 61.53 15.26 37.95
CA ASP A 82 62.47 15.16 39.08
C ASP A 82 63.04 16.55 39.45
N VAL A 83 62.42 17.20 40.43
CA VAL A 83 62.88 18.49 40.96
C VAL A 83 63.88 18.25 42.09
N SER A 84 65.17 18.32 41.76
CA SER A 84 66.25 18.27 42.74
C SER A 84 66.83 19.67 43.00
N THR A 85 66.67 20.15 44.23
CA THR A 85 67.23 21.43 44.72
C THR A 85 68.38 21.14 45.67
N SER A 86 69.61 21.39 45.24
CA SER A 86 70.81 21.27 46.07
C SER A 86 71.34 22.65 46.42
N GLU A 87 70.98 23.13 47.60
CA GLU A 87 71.52 24.37 48.17
C GLU A 87 72.79 24.03 48.97
N GLN A 88 73.92 24.07 48.27
CA GLN A 88 75.22 24.12 48.91
C GLN A 88 75.48 25.58 49.29
N ASN A 89 75.30 25.91 50.57
CA ASN A 89 75.66 27.23 51.09
C ASN A 89 77.19 27.30 51.23
N GLY A 90 77.87 27.43 50.08
CA GLY A 90 79.30 27.64 49.98
C GLY A 90 79.62 29.00 50.56
N GLY A 91 80.04 29.01 51.83
CA GLY A 91 80.21 30.23 52.61
C GLY A 91 81.11 31.26 51.94
N ASP A 92 80.48 32.28 51.34
CA ASP A 92 81.08 33.59 51.21
C ASP A 92 81.55 34.05 52.60
N ALA A 93 82.60 34.87 52.64
CA ALA A 93 83.25 35.31 53.87
C ALA A 93 82.45 36.43 54.57
N GLY A 94 81.15 36.19 54.78
CA GLY A 94 80.29 37.01 55.63
C GLY A 94 80.96 37.23 56.98
N VAL A 95 81.11 38.49 57.35
CA VAL A 95 82.00 38.96 58.42
C VAL A 95 81.60 38.43 59.81
N THR A 96 82.05 37.21 60.13
CA THR A 96 81.90 36.62 61.45
C THR A 96 82.76 37.36 62.47
N VAL A 97 82.34 37.32 63.74
CA VAL A 97 83.01 38.03 64.85
C VAL A 97 84.47 37.60 65.04
N ALA A 98 84.86 36.42 64.53
CA ALA A 98 86.24 35.93 64.50
C ALA A 98 87.22 36.87 63.77
N SER A 99 86.77 37.67 62.79
CA SER A 99 87.62 38.63 62.08
C SER A 99 88.04 39.85 62.91
N ASN A 100 87.51 40.02 64.14
CA ASN A 100 87.83 41.13 65.04
C ASN A 100 88.70 40.74 66.25
N LEU A 101 89.21 39.49 66.31
CA LEU A 101 90.01 39.01 67.44
C LEU A 101 91.49 38.86 67.04
N PRO A 102 92.44 39.61 67.65
CA PRO A 102 93.86 39.44 67.40
C PRO A 102 94.39 38.18 68.10
N ASP A 103 95.04 37.31 67.32
CA ASP A 103 95.70 36.04 67.68
C ASP A 103 94.85 34.98 68.41
N GLY A 104 94.66 33.83 67.74
CA GLY A 104 94.39 32.55 68.41
C GLY A 104 93.10 31.84 68.02
N ALA A 105 93.25 30.76 67.23
CA ALA A 105 92.32 29.63 67.15
C ALA A 105 90.85 29.90 66.74
N ALA A 106 90.64 30.28 65.48
CA ALA A 106 89.51 29.75 64.71
C ALA A 106 90.04 28.54 63.90
N ALA A 107 89.59 27.33 64.22
CA ALA A 107 90.04 26.12 63.52
C ALA A 107 89.44 26.02 62.12
N SER A 108 90.08 25.26 61.22
CA SER A 108 89.57 24.95 59.88
C SER A 108 88.36 24.00 59.94
N GLY A 109 87.20 24.54 60.34
CA GLY A 109 85.91 23.87 60.38
C GLY A 109 84.85 24.70 59.66
N SER A 110 84.90 24.74 58.33
CA SER A 110 83.82 25.30 57.53
C SER A 110 82.64 24.32 57.53
N ASP A 111 81.72 24.46 58.48
CA ASP A 111 80.48 23.68 58.55
C ASP A 111 79.59 24.01 57.35
N LYS A 112 79.78 23.23 56.27
CA LYS A 112 79.01 23.35 55.04
C LYS A 112 77.59 22.85 55.28
N SER A 113 76.67 23.78 55.57
CA SER A 113 75.24 23.49 55.51
C SER A 113 74.85 23.21 54.06
N GLN A 114 74.68 21.91 53.75
CA GLN A 114 74.12 21.44 52.49
C GLN A 114 72.67 21.05 52.73
N SER A 115 71.75 21.84 52.18
CA SER A 115 70.35 21.44 52.07
C SER A 115 70.14 20.74 50.73
N GLN A 116 69.45 19.60 50.74
CA GLN A 116 69.12 18.88 49.52
C GLN A 116 67.69 18.38 49.61
N ASN A 117 66.81 19.04 48.85
CA ASN A 117 65.44 18.60 48.64
C ASN A 117 65.36 17.88 47.29
N SER A 118 64.57 16.81 47.22
CA SER A 118 64.32 16.07 45.99
C SER A 118 62.87 15.65 45.97
N GLU A 119 62.10 16.25 45.05
CA GLU A 119 60.73 15.85 44.78
C GLU A 119 60.69 15.15 43.41
N SER A 120 60.02 14.00 43.35
CA SER A 120 59.83 13.23 42.11
C SER A 120 58.33 13.05 41.90
N ARG A 121 57.83 13.48 40.75
CA ARG A 121 56.42 13.36 40.37
C ARG A 121 56.31 12.56 39.09
N ALA A 122 55.38 11.61 39.04
CA ALA A 122 55.11 10.82 37.85
C ALA A 122 53.62 10.92 37.47
N LEU A 123 53.34 11.30 36.22
CA LEU A 123 52.01 11.33 35.63
C LEU A 123 51.92 10.27 34.54
N THR A 124 51.16 9.20 34.77
CA THR A 124 50.92 8.15 33.78
C THR A 124 49.55 8.33 33.12
N ASN A 125 49.54 8.53 31.81
CA ASN A 125 48.33 8.56 31.00
C ASN A 125 48.01 7.13 30.53
N PHE A 126 46.77 6.68 30.74
CA PHE A 126 46.30 5.35 30.32
C PHE A 126 45.30 5.46 29.17
N ASP A 127 45.49 4.64 28.15
CA ASP A 127 44.42 4.25 27.25
C ASP A 127 43.55 3.17 27.91
N LEU A 128 42.27 3.13 27.55
CA LEU A 128 41.35 2.08 27.94
C LEU A 128 40.57 1.63 26.72
N SER A 129 40.62 0.33 26.40
CA SER A 129 39.88 -0.21 25.26
C SER A 129 38.38 0.08 25.38
N GLU A 130 37.88 0.96 24.51
CA GLU A 130 36.44 1.19 24.36
C GLU A 130 35.86 0.42 23.17
N THR A 131 34.71 -0.22 23.40
CA THR A 131 33.88 -0.84 22.38
C THR A 131 32.61 0.00 22.24
N THR A 132 32.52 0.76 21.15
CA THR A 132 31.29 1.45 20.75
C THR A 132 30.48 0.53 19.84
N ARG A 133 29.23 0.29 20.21
CA ARG A 133 28.27 -0.55 19.48
C ARG A 133 27.04 0.28 19.15
N GLU A 134 26.76 0.43 17.87
CA GLU A 134 25.56 1.09 17.36
C GLU A 134 24.56 0.04 16.86
N ILE A 135 23.30 0.17 17.27
CA ILE A 135 22.22 -0.75 16.94
C ILE A 135 21.06 0.05 16.37
N GLU A 136 20.91 0.04 15.05
CA GLU A 136 19.76 0.62 14.36
C GLU A 136 18.62 -0.41 14.25
N ARG A 137 17.56 -0.22 15.02
CA ARG A 137 16.30 -0.96 14.89
C ARG A 137 15.42 -0.23 13.86
N ARG A 138 15.36 -0.78 12.65
CA ARG A 138 14.47 -0.29 11.59
C ARG A 138 13.03 -0.74 11.80
N PRO A 139 12.03 0.09 11.45
CA PRO A 139 10.62 -0.25 11.57
C PRO A 139 10.22 -1.37 10.60
N GLY A 140 9.07 -1.98 10.85
CA GLY A 140 8.52 -3.08 10.05
C GLY A 140 8.95 -4.47 10.51
N ALA A 141 9.47 -4.63 11.74
CA ALA A 141 9.57 -5.92 12.41
C ALA A 141 8.18 -6.40 12.87
N ILE A 142 7.93 -7.72 12.93
CA ILE A 142 6.68 -8.25 13.51
C ILE A 142 6.74 -8.10 15.03
N LYS A 143 5.81 -7.34 15.59
CA LYS A 143 5.64 -7.13 17.03
C LYS A 143 4.76 -8.22 17.65
N ARG A 144 3.69 -8.60 16.95
CA ARG A 144 2.72 -9.63 17.37
C ARG A 144 1.96 -10.17 16.16
N LEU A 145 1.80 -11.49 16.10
CA LEU A 145 0.97 -12.19 15.13
C LEU A 145 -0.31 -12.72 15.79
N THR A 146 -1.44 -12.66 15.09
CA THR A 146 -2.66 -13.37 15.49
C THR A 146 -3.25 -14.09 14.28
N VAL A 147 -3.43 -15.40 14.39
CA VAL A 147 -3.97 -16.26 13.33
C VAL A 147 -5.26 -16.93 13.81
N ALA A 148 -6.34 -16.74 13.06
CA ALA A 148 -7.58 -17.47 13.23
C ALA A 148 -7.78 -18.40 12.03
N VAL A 149 -7.87 -19.70 12.30
CA VAL A 149 -8.17 -20.73 11.30
C VAL A 149 -9.50 -21.36 11.64
N LEU A 150 -10.43 -21.33 10.68
CA LEU A 150 -11.70 -22.03 10.75
C LEU A 150 -11.75 -23.11 9.67
N ILE A 151 -12.17 -24.32 10.05
CA ILE A 151 -12.19 -25.51 9.18
C ILE A 151 -13.62 -26.06 9.09
N ASN A 152 -14.04 -26.42 7.88
CA ASN A 152 -15.38 -26.90 7.58
C ASN A 152 -15.61 -28.33 8.09
N SER A 153 -16.45 -28.51 9.11
CA SER A 153 -16.74 -29.84 9.68
C SER A 153 -17.62 -30.75 8.82
N SER A 154 -18.25 -30.22 7.76
CA SER A 154 -19.31 -30.93 7.01
C SER A 154 -18.81 -31.97 6.00
N ARG A 155 -17.55 -31.89 5.54
CA ARG A 155 -17.02 -32.72 4.44
C ARG A 155 -16.32 -34.01 4.87
N GLY A 156 -15.93 -34.14 6.14
CA GLY A 156 -15.17 -35.27 6.67
C GLY A 156 -13.68 -35.26 6.25
N GLY A 157 -12.79 -35.76 7.12
CA GLY A 157 -11.34 -35.79 6.86
C GLY A 157 -10.51 -35.49 8.12
N ALA A 158 -10.37 -34.21 8.47
CA ALA A 158 -9.56 -33.74 9.61
C ALA A 158 -10.36 -32.94 10.67
N ALA A 159 -11.62 -32.64 10.40
CA ALA A 159 -12.37 -31.60 11.12
C ALA A 159 -13.17 -32.10 12.35
N GLY A 160 -13.16 -33.40 12.64
CA GLY A 160 -13.87 -33.99 13.79
C GLY A 160 -12.96 -34.55 14.89
N ASP A 161 -11.65 -34.63 14.63
CA ASP A 161 -10.68 -35.28 15.52
C ASP A 161 -9.80 -34.21 16.21
N PRO A 162 -9.74 -34.17 17.56
CA PRO A 162 -8.86 -33.23 18.26
C PRO A 162 -7.36 -33.44 17.92
N ALA A 163 -6.91 -34.64 17.56
CA ALA A 163 -5.52 -34.88 17.16
C ALA A 163 -5.19 -34.21 15.81
N ALA A 164 -6.05 -34.40 14.80
CA ALA A 164 -5.89 -33.72 13.51
C ALA A 164 -5.91 -32.19 13.66
N LEU A 165 -6.67 -31.64 14.63
CA LEU A 165 -6.68 -30.21 14.94
C LEU A 165 -5.40 -29.72 15.65
N SER A 166 -4.71 -30.56 16.44
CA SER A 166 -3.37 -30.21 16.95
C SER A 166 -2.32 -30.23 15.86
N ASP A 167 -2.33 -31.24 14.99
CA ASP A 167 -1.37 -31.38 13.88
C ASP A 167 -1.50 -30.18 12.91
N LEU A 168 -2.74 -29.78 12.59
CA LEU A 168 -3.04 -28.60 11.80
C LEU A 168 -2.62 -27.29 12.51
N ARG A 169 -2.68 -27.22 13.84
CA ARG A 169 -2.17 -26.06 14.59
C ARG A 169 -0.64 -25.98 14.52
N GLU A 170 0.07 -27.08 14.70
CA GLU A 170 1.54 -27.13 14.62
C GLU A 170 2.02 -26.77 13.20
N LEU A 171 1.36 -27.32 12.18
CA LEU A 171 1.62 -27.02 10.78
C LEU A 171 1.42 -25.54 10.43
N VAL A 172 0.35 -24.92 10.94
CA VAL A 172 0.13 -23.46 10.82
C VAL A 172 1.18 -22.66 11.57
N ALA A 173 1.56 -23.08 12.80
CA ALA A 173 2.57 -22.41 13.62
C ALA A 173 3.95 -22.39 12.94
N SER A 174 4.34 -23.51 12.33
CA SER A 174 5.55 -23.61 11.50
C SER A 174 5.48 -22.69 10.28
N ALA A 175 4.36 -22.71 9.54
CA ALA A 175 4.18 -21.93 8.32
C ALA A 175 4.20 -20.40 8.51
N VAL A 176 3.85 -19.90 9.70
CA VAL A 176 3.86 -18.46 10.02
C VAL A 176 5.07 -17.99 10.83
N GLY A 177 5.93 -18.91 11.28
CA GLY A 177 7.04 -18.57 12.19
C GLY A 177 6.56 -18.08 13.56
N PHE A 178 5.62 -18.82 14.17
CA PHE A 178 5.05 -18.55 15.49
C PHE A 178 6.13 -18.38 16.58
N ASP A 179 5.97 -17.34 17.42
CA ASP A 179 6.88 -17.03 18.51
C ASP A 179 6.10 -16.68 19.79
N GLU A 180 6.20 -17.54 20.80
CA GLU A 180 5.56 -17.34 22.10
C GLU A 180 6.14 -16.12 22.84
N SER A 181 7.41 -15.76 22.60
CA SER A 181 8.05 -14.60 23.22
C SER A 181 7.54 -13.26 22.68
N ARG A 182 6.98 -13.24 21.46
CA ARG A 182 6.23 -12.09 20.91
C ARG A 182 4.79 -12.00 21.44
N GLY A 183 4.32 -13.02 22.15
CA GLY A 183 2.90 -13.15 22.53
C GLY A 183 1.99 -13.43 21.32
N ASP A 184 2.50 -14.12 20.31
CA ASP A 184 1.71 -14.57 19.15
C ASP A 184 0.57 -15.50 19.58
N GLN A 185 -0.53 -15.51 18.82
CA GLN A 185 -1.69 -16.38 19.12
C GLN A 185 -2.22 -17.09 17.88
N ILE A 186 -2.46 -18.40 18.01
CA ILE A 186 -3.05 -19.24 16.95
C ILE A 186 -4.28 -19.94 17.51
N THR A 187 -5.44 -19.64 16.94
CA THR A 187 -6.72 -20.30 17.23
C THR A 187 -7.16 -21.11 16.02
N VAL A 188 -7.16 -22.45 16.14
CA VAL A 188 -7.78 -23.36 15.16
C VAL A 188 -9.11 -23.82 15.72
N LYS A 189 -10.19 -23.72 14.93
CA LYS A 189 -11.51 -24.27 15.26
C LYS A 189 -12.13 -24.99 14.07
N SER A 190 -12.98 -25.97 14.37
CA SER A 190 -13.81 -26.67 13.39
C SER A 190 -15.28 -26.33 13.64
N MET A 191 -16.00 -25.94 12.58
CA MET A 191 -17.44 -25.69 12.58
C MET A 191 -18.01 -26.04 11.20
N PRO A 192 -19.27 -26.48 11.08
CA PRO A 192 -19.89 -26.69 9.77
C PRO A 192 -20.08 -25.34 9.08
N PHE A 193 -19.64 -25.22 7.83
CA PHE A 193 -19.90 -24.01 7.05
C PHE A 193 -21.31 -24.07 6.45
N GLU A 194 -22.00 -22.94 6.41
CA GLU A 194 -23.20 -22.84 5.57
C GLU A 194 -22.80 -23.08 4.11
N PRO A 195 -23.53 -23.91 3.35
CA PRO A 195 -23.27 -24.12 1.95
C PRO A 195 -23.61 -22.84 1.19
N ARG A 196 -22.59 -22.01 0.92
CA ARG A 196 -22.72 -20.90 -0.01
C ARG A 196 -23.33 -21.45 -1.32
N PRO A 197 -24.41 -20.87 -1.84
CA PRO A 197 -24.88 -21.25 -3.17
C PRO A 197 -23.73 -20.96 -4.14
N GLU A 198 -23.35 -21.97 -4.92
CA GLU A 198 -22.35 -21.84 -5.96
C GLU A 198 -22.85 -20.80 -6.97
N LEU A 199 -22.43 -19.53 -6.85
CA LEU A 199 -22.50 -18.54 -7.94
C LEU A 199 -21.44 -18.86 -9.00
N GLY A 200 -21.33 -20.14 -9.36
CA GLY A 200 -20.85 -20.50 -10.67
C GLY A 200 -21.75 -19.82 -11.69
N THR A 201 -21.15 -19.19 -12.69
CA THR A 201 -21.85 -18.80 -13.91
C THR A 201 -22.75 -19.95 -14.30
N ALA A 202 -24.06 -19.70 -14.44
CA ALA A 202 -24.99 -20.68 -14.99
C ALA A 202 -24.60 -20.89 -16.44
N ALA A 203 -23.63 -21.80 -16.66
CA ALA A 203 -23.03 -22.12 -17.94
C ALA A 203 -24.18 -22.49 -18.87
N SER A 204 -24.47 -21.57 -19.80
CA SER A 204 -25.82 -21.25 -20.27
C SER A 204 -26.74 -22.46 -20.29
N GLN A 205 -27.89 -22.40 -19.59
CA GLN A 205 -28.94 -23.45 -19.63
C GLN A 205 -29.01 -23.99 -21.05
N GLY A 206 -28.54 -25.24 -21.21
CA GLY A 206 -28.00 -25.64 -22.49
C GLY A 206 -29.02 -25.50 -23.59
N MET A 207 -28.57 -25.38 -24.84
CA MET A 207 -29.45 -25.65 -25.99
C MET A 207 -30.17 -27.01 -25.85
N LEU A 208 -29.56 -27.95 -25.11
CA LEU A 208 -30.13 -29.24 -24.65
C LEU A 208 -31.18 -29.14 -23.52
N ASP A 209 -31.11 -28.15 -22.64
CA ASP A 209 -32.12 -27.87 -21.59
C ASP A 209 -33.30 -27.10 -22.19
N ALA A 210 -33.05 -26.17 -23.13
CA ALA A 210 -34.08 -25.58 -23.99
C ALA A 210 -34.76 -26.60 -24.93
N LEU A 211 -34.07 -27.70 -25.26
CA LEU A 211 -34.62 -28.87 -25.96
C LEU A 211 -35.41 -29.82 -25.03
N ARG A 212 -35.45 -29.58 -23.72
CA ARG A 212 -36.46 -30.23 -22.86
C ARG A 212 -37.81 -29.58 -23.12
N LEU A 213 -38.47 -30.07 -24.15
CA LEU A 213 -39.83 -29.71 -24.52
C LEU A 213 -40.76 -29.95 -23.33
N ASP A 214 -41.08 -28.89 -22.60
CA ASP A 214 -42.10 -28.88 -21.56
C ASP A 214 -43.39 -29.50 -22.14
N PRO A 215 -43.94 -30.57 -21.54
CA PRO A 215 -45.14 -31.22 -22.06
C PRO A 215 -46.32 -30.24 -22.17
N LEU A 216 -46.36 -29.19 -21.33
CA LEU A 216 -47.40 -28.17 -21.37
C LEU A 216 -47.24 -27.24 -22.58
N ARG A 217 -46.00 -26.88 -22.96
CA ARG A 217 -45.69 -26.23 -24.25
C ARG A 217 -46.03 -27.11 -25.46
N LEU A 218 -45.74 -28.40 -25.39
CA LEU A 218 -46.02 -29.33 -26.48
C LEU A 218 -47.54 -29.50 -26.71
N VAL A 219 -48.32 -29.58 -25.62
CA VAL A 219 -49.79 -29.50 -25.67
C VAL A 219 -50.28 -28.16 -26.24
N GLN A 220 -49.70 -27.03 -25.83
CA GLN A 220 -50.06 -25.70 -26.37
C GLN A 220 -49.89 -25.64 -27.90
N ILE A 221 -48.75 -26.12 -28.42
CA ILE A 221 -48.47 -26.17 -29.87
C ILE A 221 -49.45 -27.14 -30.57
N GLY A 222 -49.74 -28.30 -29.97
CA GLY A 222 -50.71 -29.26 -30.49
C GLY A 222 -52.12 -28.67 -30.63
N VAL A 223 -52.61 -27.96 -29.61
CA VAL A 223 -53.92 -27.27 -29.65
C VAL A 223 -53.95 -26.19 -30.74
N LEU A 224 -52.87 -25.42 -30.89
CA LEU A 224 -52.75 -24.40 -31.95
C LEU A 224 -52.79 -25.03 -33.35
N ALA A 225 -52.05 -26.13 -33.56
CA ALA A 225 -52.03 -26.86 -34.82
C ALA A 225 -53.40 -27.48 -35.17
N VAL A 226 -54.10 -28.09 -34.20
CA VAL A 226 -55.45 -28.62 -34.38
C VAL A 226 -56.45 -27.50 -34.69
N THR A 227 -56.34 -26.34 -34.03
CA THR A 227 -57.21 -25.19 -34.28
C THR A 227 -56.99 -24.61 -35.68
N ALA A 228 -55.74 -24.46 -36.11
CA ALA A 228 -55.40 -24.03 -37.47
C ALA A 228 -55.89 -25.03 -38.54
N LEU A 229 -55.74 -26.34 -38.29
CA LEU A 229 -56.25 -27.39 -39.17
C LEU A 229 -57.78 -27.36 -39.26
N ALA A 230 -58.48 -27.16 -38.14
CA ALA A 230 -59.93 -27.04 -38.09
C ALA A 230 -60.43 -25.83 -38.90
N LEU A 231 -59.82 -24.65 -38.71
CA LEU A 231 -60.15 -23.46 -39.50
C LEU A 231 -59.87 -23.67 -41.01
N GLY A 232 -58.73 -24.27 -41.36
CA GLY A 232 -58.40 -24.62 -42.75
C GLY A 232 -59.41 -25.61 -43.38
N LEU A 233 -59.82 -26.64 -42.64
CA LEU A 233 -60.74 -27.65 -43.14
C LEU A 233 -62.21 -27.17 -43.19
N PHE A 234 -62.62 -26.36 -42.21
CA PHE A 234 -64.03 -26.04 -41.93
C PHE A 234 -64.45 -24.63 -42.34
N VAL A 235 -63.51 -23.70 -42.59
CA VAL A 235 -63.80 -22.36 -43.14
C VAL A 235 -63.33 -22.26 -44.59
N VAL A 236 -62.10 -22.65 -44.90
CA VAL A 236 -61.54 -22.46 -46.25
C VAL A 236 -62.17 -23.41 -47.28
N ARG A 237 -62.44 -24.69 -46.93
CA ARG A 237 -63.09 -25.62 -47.87
C ARG A 237 -64.53 -25.25 -48.27
N PRO A 238 -65.45 -24.85 -47.37
CA PRO A 238 -66.78 -24.43 -47.80
C PRO A 238 -66.78 -23.12 -48.59
N VAL A 239 -65.90 -22.16 -48.29
CA VAL A 239 -65.77 -20.94 -49.11
C VAL A 239 -65.31 -21.30 -50.54
N LEU A 240 -64.22 -22.07 -50.68
CA LEU A 240 -63.72 -22.54 -51.99
C LEU A 240 -64.68 -23.48 -52.75
N ARG A 241 -65.71 -24.02 -52.09
CA ARG A 241 -66.79 -24.79 -52.72
C ARG A 241 -68.00 -23.93 -53.08
N SER A 242 -68.28 -22.89 -52.31
CA SER A 242 -69.36 -21.92 -52.59
C SER A 242 -69.04 -21.12 -53.86
N SER A 243 -67.76 -20.78 -54.09
CA SER A 243 -67.26 -20.22 -55.35
C SER A 243 -67.31 -21.18 -56.57
N ARG A 244 -68.03 -22.32 -56.47
CA ARG A 244 -68.33 -23.23 -57.59
C ARG A 244 -69.83 -23.49 -57.75
N ALA A 245 -70.68 -22.64 -57.16
CA ALA A 245 -72.13 -22.79 -57.12
C ALA A 245 -72.90 -21.55 -57.62
N THR A 246 -72.30 -20.69 -58.43
CA THR A 246 -72.99 -19.74 -59.33
C THR A 246 -72.04 -19.33 -60.45
N GLU A 247 -72.12 -20.00 -61.60
CA GLU A 247 -71.56 -19.50 -62.86
C GLU A 247 -72.35 -20.05 -64.05
N GLY A 248 -73.60 -19.60 -64.15
CA GLY A 248 -74.36 -19.65 -65.38
C GLY A 248 -74.63 -18.22 -65.81
N GLU A 249 -73.97 -17.75 -66.87
CA GLU A 249 -74.60 -17.60 -68.20
C GLU A 249 -73.57 -17.01 -69.19
N GLY A 250 -73.50 -17.52 -70.41
CA GLY A 250 -72.46 -17.15 -71.36
C GLY A 250 -72.99 -16.60 -72.68
N ARG A 251 -72.62 -15.36 -73.04
CA ARG A 251 -72.42 -14.99 -74.45
C ARG A 251 -71.50 -13.77 -74.69
N ALA A 252 -70.47 -14.05 -75.49
CA ALA A 252 -69.86 -13.18 -76.51
C ALA A 252 -69.42 -11.73 -76.18
N PHE A 253 -68.09 -11.54 -76.10
CA PHE A 253 -67.23 -10.92 -77.14
C PHE A 253 -67.89 -10.05 -78.25
N PRO A 254 -67.16 -9.06 -78.84
CA PRO A 254 -65.70 -8.85 -78.85
C PRO A 254 -65.32 -7.53 -78.12
N LEU A 255 -64.19 -6.81 -78.28
CA LEU A 255 -63.08 -6.78 -79.26
C LEU A 255 -61.74 -6.40 -78.57
N ILE A 256 -60.68 -6.09 -79.34
CA ILE A 256 -59.34 -5.67 -78.88
C ILE A 256 -58.90 -4.46 -79.71
N ASP A 257 -58.43 -3.38 -79.06
CA ASP A 257 -57.48 -2.39 -79.59
C ASP A 257 -57.09 -1.38 -78.47
N SER A 258 -56.17 -0.44 -78.68
CA SER A 258 -54.70 -0.58 -78.58
C SER A 258 -54.07 0.83 -78.42
N ARG A 259 -52.74 0.92 -78.22
CA ARG A 259 -51.94 2.15 -77.98
C ARG A 259 -52.28 2.87 -76.64
N ALA A 260 -51.36 3.36 -75.81
CA ALA A 260 -50.04 4.01 -75.95
C ALA A 260 -50.10 5.56 -76.01
N VAL A 261 -49.07 6.21 -75.42
CA VAL A 261 -48.92 7.68 -75.18
C VAL A 261 -49.88 8.17 -74.05
N GLU A 262 -49.51 8.72 -72.88
CA GLU A 262 -48.34 9.47 -72.33
C GLU A 262 -48.62 10.99 -72.13
N ALA A 263 -48.03 11.55 -71.06
CA ALA A 263 -47.84 12.98 -70.72
C ALA A 263 -48.95 13.77 -69.96
N THR A 264 -48.45 14.69 -69.11
CA THR A 264 -49.13 15.85 -68.46
C THR A 264 -50.22 15.51 -67.42
N THR A 265 -49.95 15.40 -66.11
CA THR A 265 -49.63 16.46 -65.08
C THR A 265 -50.78 17.48 -64.87
N ILE A 266 -51.07 18.03 -63.68
CA ILE A 266 -50.21 18.49 -62.56
C ILE A 266 -50.83 18.19 -61.17
N ASP A 267 -49.94 17.97 -60.18
CA ASP A 267 -50.04 17.96 -58.70
C ASP A 267 -51.16 17.23 -57.91
N GLY A 268 -50.82 16.58 -56.78
CA GLY A 268 -49.44 16.39 -56.29
C GLY A 268 -49.20 15.67 -54.96
N ILE A 269 -47.94 15.23 -54.83
CA ILE A 269 -47.12 14.95 -53.63
C ILE A 269 -47.76 14.09 -52.50
N ALA A 270 -47.46 12.78 -52.30
CA ALA A 270 -46.18 12.03 -52.21
C ALA A 270 -45.41 12.27 -50.87
N THR A 271 -44.51 11.44 -50.32
CA THR A 271 -43.55 10.36 -50.76
C THR A 271 -43.17 9.55 -49.48
N ALA A 272 -42.79 8.26 -49.34
CA ALA A 272 -42.65 6.98 -50.10
C ALA A 272 -42.72 5.82 -49.03
N ALA A 273 -42.78 4.49 -49.26
CA ALA A 273 -42.57 3.54 -50.38
C ALA A 273 -41.14 2.96 -50.61
N GLY A 274 -40.88 1.70 -50.18
CA GLY A 274 -39.83 0.81 -50.74
C GLY A 274 -38.74 0.26 -49.79
N PRO A 275 -38.19 -0.96 -50.04
CA PRO A 275 -37.03 -1.54 -49.32
C PRO A 275 -35.75 -1.71 -50.19
N ASP A 276 -34.72 -2.34 -49.60
CA ASP A 276 -33.48 -2.91 -50.17
C ASP A 276 -32.37 -1.97 -50.74
N GLY A 277 -31.10 -2.20 -50.34
CA GLY A 277 -29.95 -1.77 -51.15
C GLY A 277 -28.60 -1.38 -50.50
N ALA A 278 -27.84 -2.35 -49.98
CA ALA A 278 -26.36 -2.41 -50.01
C ALA A 278 -25.43 -1.51 -49.11
N ARG A 279 -24.48 -2.20 -48.44
CA ARG A 279 -23.05 -1.87 -48.16
C ARG A 279 -22.66 -0.68 -47.25
N MET A 280 -22.19 -1.01 -46.04
CA MET A 280 -20.82 -0.79 -45.47
C MET A 280 -20.76 -1.71 -44.20
N ALA A 281 -19.72 -2.45 -43.82
CA ALA A 281 -18.25 -2.31 -43.80
C ALA A 281 -17.70 -1.76 -42.47
N ALA A 282 -16.75 -2.53 -41.89
CA ALA A 282 -15.80 -2.19 -40.80
C ALA A 282 -16.33 -1.90 -39.37
N GLU A 283 -15.68 -2.55 -38.39
CA GLU A 283 -15.06 -1.98 -37.15
C GLU A 283 -15.89 -1.07 -36.19
N ALA A 284 -15.63 -1.00 -34.88
CA ALA A 284 -14.89 -1.83 -33.91
C ALA A 284 -15.23 -1.34 -32.47
N SER A 285 -14.57 -1.90 -31.45
CA SER A 285 -14.48 -1.40 -30.04
C SER A 285 -15.78 -1.25 -29.22
N GLY A 286 -15.79 -1.82 -28.02
CA GLY A 286 -16.94 -1.79 -27.11
C GLY A 286 -17.11 -0.50 -26.32
N GLY A 287 -18.31 -0.28 -25.79
CA GLY A 287 -18.64 0.80 -24.86
C GLY A 287 -19.25 0.27 -23.56
N LEU A 288 -18.85 0.87 -22.44
CA LEU A 288 -19.46 0.64 -21.12
C LEU A 288 -20.72 1.51 -20.96
N PRO A 289 -21.77 1.04 -20.27
CA PRO A 289 -22.95 1.86 -20.00
C PRO A 289 -22.65 2.90 -18.90
N ALA A 290 -22.73 4.19 -19.25
CA ALA A 290 -22.63 5.27 -18.29
C ALA A 290 -23.97 5.50 -17.58
N VAL A 291 -24.00 5.35 -16.25
CA VAL A 291 -25.09 5.88 -15.41
C VAL A 291 -24.86 7.36 -15.14
N ALA A 292 -25.87 8.19 -15.45
CA ALA A 292 -25.82 9.64 -15.26
C ALA A 292 -26.51 10.04 -13.95
N ASP A 293 -25.77 10.68 -13.04
CA ASP A 293 -26.33 11.30 -11.84
C ASP A 293 -26.58 12.80 -12.10
N PRO A 294 -27.83 13.30 -12.01
CA PRO A 294 -28.17 14.69 -12.32
C PRO A 294 -27.64 15.71 -11.29
N ALA A 295 -27.16 15.29 -10.11
CA ALA A 295 -26.68 16.21 -9.07
C ALA A 295 -25.45 17.03 -9.49
N LEU A 296 -24.61 16.50 -10.39
CA LEU A 296 -23.33 17.13 -10.76
C LEU A 296 -23.42 18.16 -11.90
N ALA A 297 -24.63 18.56 -12.31
CA ALA A 297 -24.84 19.52 -13.39
C ALA A 297 -24.73 21.00 -12.97
N GLY A 298 -25.02 21.33 -11.69
CA GLY A 298 -25.08 22.72 -11.22
C GLY A 298 -23.70 23.35 -10.99
N LEU A 299 -22.79 22.63 -10.33
CA LEU A 299 -21.49 23.14 -9.86
C LEU A 299 -20.46 23.41 -10.97
N ARG A 300 -20.80 23.16 -12.24
CA ARG A 300 -19.87 23.27 -13.38
C ARG A 300 -19.96 24.60 -14.13
N ARG A 301 -20.82 25.55 -13.70
CA ARG A 301 -21.12 26.77 -14.47
C ARG A 301 -20.41 28.04 -14.02
N ASP A 302 -20.10 28.18 -12.73
CA ASP A 302 -19.50 29.40 -12.15
C ASP A 302 -17.95 29.40 -12.23
N ALA A 303 -17.35 28.45 -12.94
CA ALA A 303 -15.91 28.18 -12.94
C ALA A 303 -15.16 28.71 -14.19
N LEU A 304 -15.63 29.81 -14.81
CA LEU A 304 -15.15 30.24 -16.14
C LEU A 304 -14.87 31.76 -16.34
N GLU A 305 -15.14 32.64 -15.37
CA GLU A 305 -15.10 34.12 -15.57
C GLU A 305 -14.27 34.90 -14.51
N GLU A 306 -13.23 34.30 -13.93
CA GLU A 306 -12.19 35.05 -13.17
C GLU A 306 -10.79 34.75 -13.69
N SER A 307 -9.95 35.79 -13.82
CA SER A 307 -8.63 35.67 -14.43
C SER A 307 -7.60 35.09 -13.44
N PRO A 308 -6.77 34.10 -13.83
CA PRO A 308 -5.69 33.61 -12.97
C PRO A 308 -4.67 34.69 -12.58
N VAL A 309 -4.59 35.77 -13.35
CA VAL A 309 -3.66 36.90 -13.14
C VAL A 309 -4.14 37.80 -12.00
N GLU A 310 -5.45 38.04 -11.86
CA GLU A 310 -6.04 38.72 -10.69
C GLU A 310 -5.71 37.96 -9.41
N SER A 311 -5.92 36.64 -9.41
CA SER A 311 -5.69 35.77 -8.25
C SER A 311 -4.20 35.76 -7.86
N LEU A 312 -3.30 35.62 -8.83
CA LEU A 312 -1.85 35.69 -8.59
C LEU A 312 -1.43 37.06 -8.03
N LYS A 313 -1.96 38.16 -8.58
CA LYS A 313 -1.68 39.51 -8.08
C LYS A 313 -2.10 39.65 -6.61
N ARG A 314 -3.32 39.20 -6.26
CA ARG A 314 -3.81 39.24 -4.87
C ARG A 314 -2.91 38.43 -3.93
N MET A 315 -2.51 37.21 -4.31
CA MET A 315 -1.65 36.37 -3.48
C MET A 315 -0.21 36.91 -3.30
N ILE A 316 0.26 37.80 -4.17
CA ILE A 316 1.55 38.50 -4.03
C ILE A 316 1.40 39.71 -3.08
N GLU A 317 0.33 40.48 -3.23
CA GLU A 317 0.04 41.68 -2.42
C GLU A 317 -0.27 41.32 -0.95
N GLU A 318 -0.89 40.15 -0.72
CA GLU A 318 -1.32 39.64 0.59
C GLU A 318 -0.20 38.96 1.41
N ARG A 319 1.02 38.79 0.85
CA ARG A 319 2.12 37.99 1.46
C ARG A 319 3.42 38.72 1.80
N GLN A 320 3.51 40.05 1.63
CA GLN A 320 4.76 40.77 1.91
C GLN A 320 5.16 41.02 3.39
N PRO A 321 4.26 41.08 4.41
CA PRO A 321 4.70 41.49 5.76
C PRO A 321 5.59 40.43 6.46
N ASP A 322 5.20 39.16 6.39
CA ASP A 322 5.78 38.06 7.20
C ASP A 322 7.29 37.83 6.97
N THR A 323 7.81 38.20 5.79
CA THR A 323 9.24 37.97 5.46
C THR A 323 10.19 38.87 6.26
N ILE A 324 9.72 40.05 6.69
CA ILE A 324 10.56 41.03 7.42
C ILE A 324 10.80 40.57 8.87
N GLU A 325 9.84 39.89 9.48
CA GLU A 325 9.94 39.42 10.87
C GLU A 325 10.93 38.24 10.98
N ILE A 326 10.95 37.34 9.99
CA ILE A 326 11.92 36.23 9.91
C ILE A 326 13.35 36.76 9.72
N LEU A 327 13.55 37.75 8.84
CA LEU A 327 14.86 38.38 8.63
C LEU A 327 15.35 39.16 9.85
N ARG A 328 14.44 39.77 10.62
CA ARG A 328 14.77 40.38 11.92
C ARG A 328 15.22 39.33 12.93
N ASN A 329 14.46 38.23 13.08
CA ASN A 329 14.79 37.19 14.06
C ASN A 329 16.17 36.57 13.82
N TRP A 330 16.56 36.35 12.56
CA TRP A 330 17.90 35.87 12.22
C TRP A 330 19.01 36.88 12.54
N LEU A 331 18.76 38.18 12.35
CA LEU A 331 19.75 39.23 12.61
C LEU A 331 19.94 39.53 14.12
N GLU A 332 18.92 39.30 14.95
CA GLU A 332 19.05 39.44 16.40
C GLU A 332 19.71 38.19 17.03
N ASP A 333 19.61 36.99 16.44
CA ASP A 333 20.29 35.75 16.91
C ASP A 333 21.82 35.81 16.70
N ASP A 334 22.28 36.15 15.48
CA ASP A 334 23.70 36.35 15.12
C ASP A 334 24.42 37.38 16.04
N SER A 335 23.66 38.29 16.66
CA SER A 335 24.21 39.36 17.52
C SER A 335 24.57 38.92 18.94
N ILE A 336 24.21 37.69 19.34
CA ILE A 336 24.35 37.21 20.73
C ILE A 336 25.63 36.38 20.94
N GLU A 337 26.16 35.68 19.93
CA GLU A 337 27.35 34.84 20.09
C GLU A 337 28.69 35.60 20.18
N GLU A 338 28.79 36.87 19.76
CA GLU A 338 30.07 37.63 19.85
C GLU A 338 30.40 38.14 21.27
N THR A 339 29.61 37.80 22.30
CA THR A 339 29.82 38.31 23.69
C THR A 339 29.71 37.24 24.79
N ALA A 340 30.44 36.13 24.64
CA ALA A 340 30.62 35.09 25.67
C ALA A 340 32.11 34.70 25.86
#